data_AF-A0A931GX42-F1
#
_entry.id   AF-A0A931GX42-F1
#
_cell.length_a   1.000
_cell.length_b   1.000
_cell.length_c   1.000
_cell.angle_alpha   90.00
_cell.angle_beta   90.00
_cell.angle_gamma   90.00
#
_symmetry.space_group_name_H-M   'P 1'
#
loop_
_entity.id
_entity.type
_entity.pdbx_description
1 polymer ?
#
loop_
_entity_poly.entity_id
_entity_poly.type
_entity_poly.pdbx_seq_one_letter_code
_entity_poly.pdbx_strand_id
1 'polypeptide(L)'
;MSWISTIDIHGWGDYGADFDRAVSNLERFAAVGGRVHYGTDLGNGPVPVGLNRRELDALCACLPDGDSVIGSLGGILPPLDQPLAVSFIPGPAYDSSTGLVDWLCTSIVVAVTHLEEIPT
;
A
#
# COMPACT_ATOMS: atom_id res chain seq x y z
N MET A 1 -4.21 16.61 8.37
CA MET A 1 -3.46 16.70 7.10
C MET A 1 -3.23 15.30 6.58
N SER A 2 -3.37 15.06 5.28
CA SER A 2 -3.12 13.76 4.65
C SER A 2 -2.11 13.89 3.52
N TRP A 3 -1.33 12.84 3.28
CA TRP A 3 -0.33 12.76 2.21
C TRP A 3 -0.50 11.43 1.46
N ILE A 4 -0.64 11.50 0.13
CA ILE A 4 -0.54 10.34 -0.77
C ILE A 4 0.95 10.02 -1.06
N SER A 5 1.41 8.83 -0.70
CA SER A 5 2.77 8.37 -0.99
C SER A 5 3.02 8.27 -2.49
N THR A 6 4.28 8.43 -2.88
CA THR A 6 4.82 8.21 -4.23
C THR A 6 6.35 8.09 -4.10
N ILE A 7 6.84 7.14 -3.30
CA ILE A 7 8.26 7.10 -2.91
C ILE A 7 9.12 6.43 -4.00
N ASP A 8 8.63 5.36 -4.61
CA ASP A 8 9.33 4.55 -5.64
C ASP A 8 9.72 5.39 -6.87
N ILE A 9 9.05 6.52 -7.14
CA ILE A 9 9.38 7.40 -8.27
C ILE A 9 10.82 7.93 -8.21
N HIS A 10 11.43 7.98 -7.02
CA HIS A 10 12.80 8.46 -6.82
C HIS A 10 13.86 7.39 -7.15
N GLY A 11 13.69 6.68 -8.28
CA GLY A 11 14.68 5.74 -8.81
C GLY A 11 14.12 4.43 -9.34
N TRP A 12 12.84 4.12 -9.09
CA TRP A 12 12.16 2.89 -9.53
C TRP A 12 12.96 1.60 -9.24
N GLY A 13 13.51 1.50 -8.02
CA GLY A 13 14.35 0.38 -7.58
C GLY A 13 15.86 0.64 -7.67
N ASP A 14 16.30 1.68 -8.37
CA ASP A 14 17.70 2.17 -8.35
C ASP A 14 17.78 3.45 -7.52
N TYR A 15 17.72 3.29 -6.20
CA TYR A 15 17.51 4.39 -5.26
C TYR A 15 18.78 5.18 -4.96
N GLY A 16 18.59 6.49 -4.77
CA GLY A 16 19.65 7.42 -4.35
C GLY A 16 19.14 8.44 -3.33
N ALA A 17 19.87 9.55 -3.21
CA ALA A 17 19.62 10.53 -2.15
C ALA A 17 18.20 11.13 -2.12
N ASP A 18 17.50 11.19 -3.25
CA ASP A 18 16.12 11.70 -3.29
C ASP A 18 15.12 10.69 -2.74
N PHE A 19 15.35 9.39 -2.94
CA PHE A 19 14.58 8.33 -2.29
C PHE A 19 14.74 8.38 -0.77
N ASP A 20 15.99 8.49 -0.30
CA ASP A 20 16.27 8.60 1.15
C ASP A 20 15.59 9.81 1.78
N ARG A 21 15.57 10.95 1.08
CA ARG A 21 14.86 12.15 1.52
C ARG A 21 13.35 11.91 1.57
N ALA A 22 12.77 11.28 0.55
CA ALA A 22 11.35 10.99 0.50
C ALA A 22 10.92 10.09 1.66
N VAL A 23 11.65 8.98 1.89
CA VAL A 23 11.45 8.07 3.03
C VAL A 23 11.50 8.85 4.35
N SER A 24 12.59 9.60 4.57
CA SER A 24 12.81 10.31 5.82
C SER A 24 11.78 11.43 6.07
N ASN A 25 11.27 12.07 5.02
CA ASN A 25 10.21 13.07 5.16
C ASN A 25 8.86 12.43 5.51
N LEU A 26 8.52 11.31 4.87
CA LEU A 26 7.28 10.61 5.13
C LEU A 26 7.26 10.01 6.55
N GLU A 27 8.37 9.43 6.99
CA GLU A 27 8.58 8.93 8.36
C GLU A 27 8.30 10.04 9.39
N ARG A 28 8.93 11.21 9.24
CA ARG A 28 8.72 12.35 10.15
C ARG A 28 7.29 12.87 10.11
N PHE A 29 6.66 12.89 8.94
CA PHE A 29 5.26 13.29 8.80
C PHE A 29 4.32 12.33 9.54
N ALA A 30 4.53 11.01 9.39
CA ALA A 30 3.76 10.01 10.11
C ALA A 30 3.99 10.10 11.63
N ALA A 31 5.24 10.30 12.06
CA ALA A 31 5.62 10.41 13.48
C ALA A 31 4.94 11.59 14.22
N VAL A 32 4.59 12.66 13.51
CA VAL A 32 3.83 13.80 14.08
C VAL A 32 2.30 13.65 13.94
N GLY A 33 1.81 12.45 13.58
CA GLY A 33 0.38 12.14 13.46
C GLY A 33 -0.23 12.45 12.09
N GLY A 34 0.61 12.63 11.06
CA GLY A 34 0.16 12.76 9.68
C GLY A 34 -0.45 11.47 9.14
N ARG A 35 -1.56 11.56 8.38
CA ARG A 35 -2.18 10.39 7.74
C ARG A 35 -1.57 10.14 6.37
N VAL A 36 -1.00 8.96 6.16
CA VAL A 36 -0.45 8.52 4.87
C VAL A 36 -1.48 7.68 4.11
N HIS A 37 -1.60 7.91 2.81
CA HIS A 37 -2.37 7.10 1.88
C HIS A 37 -1.44 6.54 0.81
N TYR A 38 -1.63 5.28 0.42
CA TYR A 38 -0.82 4.64 -0.62
C TYR A 38 -1.08 5.29 -1.99
N GLY A 39 -0.01 5.59 -2.72
CA GLY A 39 -0.03 5.99 -4.11
C GLY A 39 1.28 5.61 -4.81
N THR A 40 1.24 5.48 -6.13
CA THR A 40 2.40 5.00 -6.91
C THR A 40 2.84 5.94 -8.02
N ASP A 41 2.12 7.04 -8.19
CA ASP A 41 2.23 7.92 -9.36
C ASP A 41 2.07 7.17 -10.70
N LEU A 42 1.09 6.26 -10.76
CA LEU A 42 0.80 5.46 -11.95
C LEU A 42 0.61 6.35 -13.18
N GLY A 43 1.35 6.05 -14.25
CA GLY A 43 1.41 6.86 -15.47
C GLY A 43 2.75 7.58 -15.64
N ASN A 44 3.53 7.72 -14.56
CA ASN A 44 4.88 8.28 -14.60
C ASN A 44 5.93 7.18 -14.48
N GLY A 45 6.47 6.75 -15.62
CA GLY A 45 7.53 5.74 -15.69
C GLY A 45 7.03 4.29 -15.60
N PRO A 46 7.90 3.32 -15.26
CA PRO A 46 7.61 1.88 -15.31
C PRO A 46 6.85 1.39 -14.06
N VAL A 47 5.68 1.98 -13.79
CA VAL A 47 4.85 1.65 -12.64
C VAL A 47 3.78 0.60 -13.05
N PRO A 48 3.70 -0.56 -12.38
CA PRO A 48 2.68 -1.57 -12.69
C PRO A 48 1.29 -1.12 -12.24
N VAL A 49 0.26 -1.63 -12.91
CA VAL A 49 -1.14 -1.48 -12.46
C VAL A 49 -1.38 -2.36 -11.24
N GLY A 50 -2.06 -1.81 -10.23
CA GLY A 50 -2.38 -2.50 -8.98
C GLY A 50 -1.38 -2.15 -7.86
N LEU A 51 -1.14 -3.11 -6.96
CA LEU A 51 -0.17 -2.93 -5.89
C LEU A 51 1.26 -3.03 -6.44
N ASN A 52 2.08 -2.02 -6.12
CA ASN A 52 3.49 -1.94 -6.45
C ASN A 52 4.29 -2.36 -5.21
N ARG A 53 4.98 -3.50 -5.32
CA ARG A 53 5.85 -4.03 -4.28
C ARG A 53 6.88 -3.03 -3.76
N ARG A 54 7.55 -2.31 -4.67
CA ARG A 54 8.62 -1.37 -4.31
C ARG A 54 8.11 -0.20 -3.48
N GLU A 55 6.91 0.31 -3.81
CA GLU A 55 6.24 1.34 -3.01
C GLU A 55 5.81 0.80 -1.64
N LEU A 56 5.29 -0.42 -1.58
CA LEU A 56 4.91 -1.06 -0.32
C LEU A 56 6.13 -1.33 0.58
N ASP A 57 7.24 -1.78 0.01
CA ASP A 57 8.51 -1.96 0.73
C ASP A 57 9.00 -0.60 1.29
N ALA A 58 8.91 0.47 0.49
CA ALA A 58 9.26 1.81 0.93
C ALA A 58 8.33 2.33 2.04
N LEU A 59 7.02 2.06 1.97
CA LEU A 59 6.08 2.38 3.05
C LEU A 59 6.39 1.61 4.34
N CYS A 60 6.77 0.33 4.25
CA CYS A 60 7.21 -0.44 5.41
C CYS A 60 8.47 0.16 6.07
N ALA A 61 9.32 0.85 5.30
CA ALA A 61 10.47 1.57 5.85
C ALA A 61 10.11 2.91 6.51
N CYS A 62 8.93 3.48 6.20
CA CYS A 62 8.50 4.79 6.71
C CYS A 62 7.52 4.70 7.89
N LEU A 63 6.70 3.65 7.91
CA LEU A 63 5.58 3.51 8.84
C LEU A 63 5.93 2.55 10.00
N PRO A 64 5.37 2.78 11.20
CA PRO A 64 5.83 2.09 12.40
C PRO A 64 5.48 0.59 12.45
N ASP A 65 4.43 0.17 11.76
CA ASP A 65 3.92 -1.21 11.78
C ASP A 65 3.09 -1.57 10.53
N GLY A 66 2.76 -2.85 10.42
CA GLY A 66 1.98 -3.37 9.29
C GLY A 66 0.54 -2.86 9.24
N ASP A 67 -0.07 -2.59 10.39
CA ASP A 67 -1.42 -2.02 10.46
C ASP A 67 -1.45 -0.60 9.88
N SER A 68 -0.40 0.19 10.09
CA SER A 68 -0.24 1.50 9.49
C SER A 68 -0.11 1.41 7.97
N VAL A 69 0.63 0.41 7.45
CA VAL A 69 0.74 0.15 6.02
C VAL A 69 -0.60 -0.28 5.42
N ILE A 70 -1.30 -1.24 6.05
CA ILE A 70 -2.64 -1.67 5.61
C ILE A 70 -3.63 -0.50 5.66
N GLY A 71 -3.59 0.30 6.72
CA GLY A 71 -4.42 1.51 6.87
C GLY A 71 -4.17 2.54 5.77
N SER A 72 -2.94 2.63 5.25
CA SER A 72 -2.61 3.53 4.14
C SER A 72 -3.26 3.12 2.81
N LEU A 73 -3.59 1.83 2.62
CA LEU A 73 -4.32 1.35 1.44
C LEU A 73 -5.79 1.80 1.43
N GLY A 74 -6.29 2.29 2.57
CA GLY A 74 -7.62 2.87 2.68
C GLY A 74 -7.77 4.15 1.84
N GLY A 75 -8.92 4.26 1.18
CA GLY A 75 -9.26 5.44 0.38
C GLY A 75 -9.29 6.73 1.19
N ILE A 76 -9.09 7.85 0.49
CA ILE A 76 -9.24 9.21 1.05
C ILE A 76 -10.73 9.56 1.19
N LEU A 77 -11.56 8.94 0.36
CA LEU A 77 -13.01 9.10 0.37
C LEU A 77 -13.64 8.21 1.46
N PRO A 78 -14.79 8.61 2.00
CA PRO A 78 -15.58 7.74 2.86
C PRO A 78 -15.87 6.39 2.18
N PRO A 79 -15.94 5.30 2.95
CA PRO A 79 -16.33 4.00 2.40
C PRO A 79 -17.73 4.09 1.79
N LEU A 80 -17.96 3.32 0.74
CA LEU A 80 -19.29 3.18 0.15
C LEU A 80 -20.15 2.32 1.07
N ASP A 81 -21.40 2.73 1.29
CA ASP A 81 -22.37 1.93 2.05
C ASP A 81 -22.65 0.57 1.39
N GLN A 82 -22.56 0.51 0.06
CA GLN A 82 -22.74 -0.71 -0.73
C GLN A 82 -21.65 -0.82 -1.81
N PRO A 83 -20.47 -1.40 -1.48
CA PRO A 83 -19.41 -1.59 -2.46
C PRO A 83 -19.83 -2.63 -3.50
N LEU A 84 -19.45 -2.41 -4.77
CA LEU A 84 -19.66 -3.38 -5.85
C LEU A 84 -18.55 -4.44 -5.90
N ALA A 85 -17.36 -4.11 -5.38
CA ALA A 85 -16.22 -4.99 -5.31
C ALA A 85 -15.37 -4.67 -4.07
N VAL A 86 -14.58 -5.65 -3.65
CA VAL A 86 -13.65 -5.55 -2.53
C VAL A 86 -12.27 -6.08 -2.92
N SER A 87 -11.23 -5.59 -2.26
CA SER A 87 -9.92 -6.23 -2.27
C SER A 87 -9.95 -7.43 -1.35
N PHE A 88 -9.60 -8.60 -1.87
CA PHE A 88 -9.51 -9.85 -1.14
C PHE A 88 -8.09 -10.38 -1.21
N ILE A 89 -7.54 -10.83 -0.08
CA ILE A 89 -6.21 -11.43 -0.02
C ILE A 89 -6.41 -12.92 0.32
N PRO A 90 -6.09 -13.85 -0.59
CA PRO A 90 -6.27 -15.27 -0.35
C PRO A 90 -5.37 -15.82 0.75
N GLY A 91 -5.89 -16.82 1.48
CA GLY A 91 -5.13 -17.57 2.47
C GLY A 91 -5.01 -16.89 3.84
N PRO A 92 -4.15 -17.43 4.73
CA PRO A 92 -4.00 -16.90 6.08
C PRO A 92 -3.41 -15.48 6.05
N ALA A 93 -3.67 -14.74 7.14
CA ALA A 93 -3.01 -13.45 7.36
C ALA A 93 -1.49 -13.61 7.41
N TYR A 94 -0.78 -12.55 7.02
CA TYR A 94 0.67 -12.51 7.07
C TYR A 94 1.22 -12.79 8.47
N ASP A 95 2.40 -13.39 8.50
CA ASP A 95 3.20 -13.58 9.70
C ASP A 95 4.68 -13.33 9.36
N SER A 96 5.58 -13.67 10.30
CA SER A 96 7.02 -13.54 10.09
C SER A 96 7.57 -14.37 8.94
N SER A 97 6.87 -15.43 8.52
CA SER A 97 7.29 -16.33 7.44
C SER A 97 6.79 -15.89 6.06
N THR A 98 5.59 -15.32 6.00
CA THR A 98 4.98 -14.85 4.75
C THR A 98 5.42 -13.44 4.40
N GLY A 99 5.57 -12.55 5.39
CA GLY A 99 5.87 -11.14 5.16
C GLY A 99 4.65 -10.34 4.66
N LEU A 100 4.55 -9.09 5.10
CA LEU A 100 3.39 -8.24 4.81
C LEU A 100 3.24 -7.93 3.30
N VAL A 101 4.33 -7.52 2.65
CA VAL A 101 4.27 -7.08 1.24
C VAL A 101 3.99 -8.25 0.30
N ASP A 102 4.57 -9.42 0.58
CA ASP A 102 4.28 -10.65 -0.16
C ASP A 102 2.81 -11.05 -0.07
N TRP A 103 2.24 -10.99 1.13
CA TRP A 103 0.82 -11.24 1.35
C TRP A 103 -0.06 -10.21 0.62
N LEU A 104 0.20 -8.91 0.80
CA LEU A 104 -0.56 -7.85 0.12
C LEU A 104 -0.53 -7.99 -1.40
N CYS A 105 0.63 -8.30 -1.98
CA CYS A 105 0.77 -8.45 -3.43
C CYS A 105 0.03 -9.66 -4.02
N THR A 106 -0.54 -10.55 -3.20
CA THR A 106 -1.44 -11.63 -3.66
C THR A 106 -2.90 -11.19 -3.77
N SER A 107 -3.21 -9.94 -3.40
CA SER A 107 -4.57 -9.42 -3.43
C SER A 107 -5.19 -9.47 -4.82
N ILE A 108 -6.49 -9.76 -4.85
CA ILE A 108 -7.34 -9.71 -6.04
C ILE A 108 -8.56 -8.82 -5.77
N VAL A 109 -9.16 -8.31 -6.83
CA VAL A 109 -10.45 -7.61 -6.73
C VAL A 109 -11.56 -8.60 -7.03
N VAL A 110 -12.52 -8.73 -6.10
CA VAL A 110 -13.66 -9.63 -6.24
C VAL A 110 -14.95 -8.84 -6.15
N ALA A 111 -15.86 -9.08 -7.07
CA ALA A 111 -17.20 -8.50 -7.00
C ALA A 111 -17.93 -9.05 -5.77
N VAL A 112 -18.68 -8.19 -5.07
CA VAL A 112 -19.33 -8.57 -3.81
C VAL A 112 -20.30 -9.74 -3.97
N THR A 113 -20.90 -9.90 -5.16
CA THR A 113 -21.79 -11.02 -5.50
C THR A 113 -21.11 -12.39 -5.55
N HIS A 114 -19.77 -12.43 -5.67
CA HIS A 114 -18.98 -13.67 -5.77
C HIS A 114 -18.17 -13.96 -4.50
N LEU A 115 -18.36 -13.20 -3.42
CA LEU A 115 -17.61 -13.38 -2.16
C LEU A 115 -17.83 -14.77 -1.53
N GLU A 116 -19.03 -15.32 -1.62
CA GLU A 116 -19.37 -16.65 -1.07
C GLU A 116 -18.73 -17.81 -1.85
N GLU A 117 -18.22 -17.54 -3.06
CA GLU A 117 -17.64 -18.56 -3.95
C GLU A 117 -16.11 -18.69 -3.78
N ILE A 118 -15.48 -17.81 -2.98
CA ILE A 118 -14.04 -17.83 -2.77
C ILE A 118 -13.68 -18.95 -1.77
N PRO A 119 -12.83 -19.92 -2.14
CA PRO A 119 -12.30 -20.91 -1.20
C PRO A 119 -11.52 -20.20 -0.08
N THR A 120 -11.83 -20.56 1.18
CA THR A 120 -11.10 -20.09 2.37
C THR A 120 -9.80 -20.84 2.58
#